data_AF-A0A536U793-F1
#
_entry.id   AF-A0A536U793-F1
#
_cell.length_a   1.000
_cell.length_b   1.000
_cell.length_c   1.000
_cell.angle_alpha   90.00
_cell.angle_beta   90.00
_cell.angle_gamma   90.00
#
_symmetry.space_group_name_H-M   'P 1'
#
loop_
_entity.id
_entity.type
_entity.pdbx_description
1 polymer ?
#
loop_
_entity_poly.entity_id
_entity_poly.type
_entity_poly.pdbx_seq_one_letter_code
_entity_poly.pdbx_strand_id
1 'polypeptide(L)'
;MILGRDSNPGLAKTPFGWFRLEAARLEGGRLNLTILGNKQLPPTTDDIRIIQRAMALLSDVKVWNKDDDRNCPSNPQKWSVFCALMQATQEVSGGVHYRQPALQAVREVVNEVGGTRVNKHRLMDYNNHPDTTLNDIHNMLRVAQTRLAERLR
;
A
#
# COMPACT_ATOMS: atom_id res chain seq x y z
N MET A 1 6.74 1.62 28.78
CA MET A 1 6.02 2.08 27.57
C MET A 1 6.99 2.97 26.81
N ILE A 2 7.43 2.61 25.60
CA ILE A 2 8.19 3.57 24.78
C ILE A 2 7.15 4.47 24.13
N LEU A 3 6.93 5.61 24.78
CA LEU A 3 6.33 6.77 24.16
C LEU A 3 7.36 7.31 23.16
N GLY A 4 6.92 7.67 21.96
CA GLY A 4 7.67 8.62 21.15
C GLY A 4 7.93 9.89 21.98
N ARG A 5 8.86 10.73 21.52
CA ARG A 5 9.30 11.96 22.22
C ARG A 5 8.14 12.83 22.76
N ASP A 6 6.94 12.69 22.20
CA ASP A 6 5.78 13.54 22.45
C ASP A 6 4.49 12.77 22.82
N SER A 7 4.56 11.70 23.61
CA SER A 7 3.39 10.89 24.04
C SER A 7 2.66 10.10 22.92
N ASN A 8 3.18 10.16 21.70
CA ASN A 8 2.68 9.37 20.57
C ASN A 8 3.13 7.90 20.67
N PRO A 9 2.35 6.94 20.15
CA PRO A 9 2.80 5.55 20.06
C PRO A 9 4.09 5.47 19.24
N GLY A 10 5.08 4.71 19.74
CA GLY A 10 6.32 4.48 18.99
C GLY A 10 6.03 3.81 17.64
N LEU A 11 6.85 4.12 16.63
CA LEU A 11 6.78 3.50 15.30
C LEU A 11 8.03 2.66 15.06
N ALA A 12 7.83 1.46 14.52
CA ALA A 12 8.90 0.57 14.09
C ALA A 12 8.95 0.51 12.55
N LYS A 13 10.09 0.90 11.98
CA LYS A 13 10.38 0.68 10.55
C LYS A 13 10.92 -0.73 10.37
N THR A 14 10.28 -1.52 9.52
CA THR A 14 10.71 -2.88 9.13
C THR A 14 10.81 -2.99 7.61
N PRO A 15 11.42 -4.06 7.06
CA PRO A 15 11.40 -4.31 5.61
C PRO A 15 9.98 -4.42 5.03
N PHE A 16 8.96 -4.72 5.84
CA PHE A 16 7.57 -4.85 5.40
C PHE A 16 6.74 -3.56 5.54
N GLY A 17 7.28 -2.53 6.18
CA GLY A 17 6.62 -1.24 6.39
C GLY A 17 6.76 -0.70 7.80
N TRP A 18 5.95 0.32 8.09
CA TRP A 18 5.84 0.97 9.39
C TRP A 18 4.74 0.32 10.21
N PHE A 19 5.05 -0.02 11.46
CA PHE A 19 4.13 -0.68 12.38
C PHE A 19 4.14 0.02 13.73
N ARG A 20 3.04 -0.12 14.46
CA ARG A 20 2.97 0.36 15.85
C ARG A 20 3.91 -0.46 16.72
N LEU A 21 4.86 0.23 17.37
CA LEU A 21 5.64 -0.31 18.47
C LEU A 21 4.76 -0.25 19.72
N GLU A 22 4.38 -1.42 20.22
CA GLU A 22 3.54 -1.54 21.42
C GLU A 22 4.38 -1.46 22.69
N ALA A 23 5.53 -2.13 22.69
CA ALA A 23 6.43 -2.15 23.83
C ALA A 23 7.88 -2.27 23.39
N ALA A 24 8.78 -1.73 24.22
CA ALA A 24 10.20 -1.96 24.13
C ALA A 24 10.77 -2.00 25.55
N ARG A 25 11.57 -3.03 25.83
CA ARG A 25 12.11 -3.33 27.16
C ARG A 25 13.59 -3.71 27.06
N LEU A 26 14.40 -3.14 27.94
CA LEU A 26 15.81 -3.51 28.10
C LEU A 26 15.95 -4.29 29.40
N GLU A 27 16.25 -5.58 29.31
CA GLU A 27 16.37 -6.47 30.47
C GLU A 27 17.58 -7.40 30.28
N GLY A 28 18.49 -7.44 31.26
CA GLY A 28 19.66 -8.32 31.22
C GLY A 28 20.54 -8.13 29.97
N GLY A 29 20.67 -6.90 29.46
CA GLY A 29 21.42 -6.61 28.22
C GLY A 29 20.69 -6.98 26.93
N ARG A 30 19.43 -7.42 26.98
CA ARG A 30 18.61 -7.76 25.80
C ARG A 30 17.55 -6.69 25.57
N LEU A 31 17.44 -6.22 24.33
CA LEU A 31 16.35 -5.36 23.88
C LEU A 31 15.23 -6.23 23.29
N ASN A 32 14.05 -6.19 23.92
CA ASN A 32 12.85 -6.86 23.46
C ASN A 32 11.87 -5.83 22.89
N LEU A 33 11.40 -6.03 21.65
CA LEU A 33 10.44 -5.16 20.96
C LEU A 33 9.15 -5.92 20.67
N THR A 34 7.99 -5.33 20.96
CA THR A 34 6.67 -5.85 20.56
C THR A 34 6.12 -4.96 19.46
N ILE A 35 5.97 -5.51 18.26
CA ILE A 35 5.51 -4.79 17.06
C ILE A 35 4.18 -5.39 16.61
N LEU A 36 3.15 -4.56 16.48
CA LEU A 36 1.84 -4.99 15.99
C LEU A 36 1.84 -5.07 14.46
N GLY A 37 2.37 -6.18 13.93
CA GLY A 37 2.54 -6.41 12.49
C GLY A 37 1.23 -6.52 11.68
N ASN A 38 0.10 -6.67 12.36
CA ASN A 38 -1.24 -6.78 11.78
C ASN A 38 -2.09 -5.51 11.95
N LYS A 39 -1.61 -4.50 12.70
CA LYS A 39 -2.35 -3.27 12.91
C LYS A 39 -1.89 -2.22 11.90
N GLN A 40 -2.76 -1.93 10.92
CA GLN A 40 -2.54 -0.83 9.99
C GLN A 40 -2.42 0.48 10.76
N LEU A 41 -1.40 1.28 10.43
CA LEU A 41 -1.28 2.62 10.97
C LEU A 41 -2.44 3.49 10.48
N PRO A 42 -2.83 4.54 11.23
CA PRO A 42 -3.72 5.56 10.70
C PRO A 42 -3.18 6.07 9.35
N PRO A 43 -4.06 6.29 8.35
CA PRO A 43 -3.62 6.87 7.11
C PRO A 43 -3.13 8.31 7.32
N THR A 44 -2.36 8.79 6.37
CA THR A 44 -1.83 10.15 6.30
C THR A 44 -2.24 10.79 4.97
N THR A 45 -1.99 12.08 4.82
CA THR A 45 -2.17 12.75 3.52
C THR A 45 -1.24 12.18 2.45
N ASP A 46 -0.10 11.58 2.82
CA ASP A 46 0.80 10.88 1.91
C ASP A 46 0.12 9.67 1.28
N ASP A 47 -0.71 8.94 2.03
CA ASP A 47 -1.43 7.79 1.49
C ASP A 47 -2.40 8.19 0.37
N ILE A 48 -3.04 9.36 0.48
CA ILE A 48 -3.86 9.93 -0.60
C ILE A 48 -2.98 10.29 -1.81
N ARG A 49 -1.83 10.94 -1.57
CA ARG A 49 -0.88 11.32 -2.64
C ARG A 49 -0.31 10.09 -3.36
N ILE A 50 -0.08 8.99 -2.66
CA ILE A 50 0.35 7.71 -3.24
C ILE A 50 -0.71 7.17 -4.21
N ILE A 51 -1.98 7.15 -3.81
CA ILE A 51 -3.07 6.68 -4.70
C ILE A 51 -3.19 7.58 -5.94
N GLN A 52 -3.16 8.89 -5.76
CA GLN A 52 -3.22 9.85 -6.87
C GLN A 52 -2.05 9.66 -7.84
N ARG A 53 -0.84 9.45 -7.31
CA ARG A 53 0.34 9.23 -8.13
C ARG A 53 0.27 7.89 -8.87
N ALA A 54 -0.22 6.83 -8.23
CA ALA A 54 -0.43 5.54 -8.88
C ALA A 54 -1.44 5.65 -10.04
N MET A 55 -2.55 6.40 -9.85
CA MET A 55 -3.49 6.70 -10.93
C MET A 55 -2.83 7.45 -12.09
N ALA A 56 -1.94 8.41 -11.81
CA ALA A 56 -1.21 9.15 -12.83
C ALA A 56 -0.21 8.28 -13.61
N LEU A 57 0.43 7.29 -12.95
CA LEU A 57 1.28 6.31 -13.63
C LEU A 57 0.47 5.36 -14.53
N LEU A 58 -0.79 5.12 -14.18
CA LEU A 58 -1.75 4.30 -14.92
C LEU A 58 -2.69 5.15 -15.78
N SER A 59 -2.22 6.26 -16.36
CA SER A 59 -3.09 7.25 -16.99
C SER A 59 -3.82 6.79 -18.26
N ASP A 60 -3.27 5.79 -18.96
CA ASP A 60 -3.75 5.35 -20.27
C ASP A 60 -3.52 3.85 -20.47
N VAL A 61 -4.35 3.21 -21.31
CA VAL A 61 -4.24 1.77 -21.61
C VAL A 61 -2.89 1.41 -22.24
N LYS A 62 -2.26 2.34 -22.97
CA LYS A 62 -0.94 2.16 -23.59
C LYS A 62 0.19 2.04 -22.58
N VAL A 63 0.05 2.65 -21.41
CA VAL A 63 1.03 2.61 -20.31
C VAL A 63 0.67 1.60 -19.24
N TRP A 64 -0.47 0.89 -19.38
CA TRP A 64 -0.87 -0.15 -18.44
C TRP A 64 -0.27 -1.51 -18.83
N ASN A 65 0.39 -2.16 -17.87
CA ASN A 65 0.82 -3.55 -17.98
C ASN A 65 -0.25 -4.47 -17.36
N LYS A 66 -0.91 -5.26 -18.22
CA LYS A 66 -1.90 -6.26 -17.83
C LYS A 66 -1.30 -7.63 -17.52
N ASP A 67 0.02 -7.79 -17.63
CA ASP A 67 0.74 -9.02 -17.33
C ASP A 67 1.71 -8.77 -16.18
N ASP A 68 1.16 -8.59 -14.98
CA ASP A 68 1.92 -8.39 -13.76
C ASP A 68 2.48 -9.71 -13.25
N ASP A 69 3.80 -9.78 -13.09
CA ASP A 69 4.52 -10.85 -12.40
C ASP A 69 5.03 -10.40 -11.02
N ARG A 70 4.68 -9.17 -10.61
CA ARG A 70 5.09 -8.47 -9.39
C ARG A 70 6.58 -8.13 -9.34
N ASN A 71 7.30 -8.25 -10.45
CA ASN A 71 8.66 -7.73 -10.60
C ASN A 71 8.58 -6.31 -11.18
N CYS A 72 8.96 -5.32 -10.37
CA CYS A 72 8.91 -3.93 -10.78
C CYS A 72 10.29 -3.49 -11.29
N PRO A 73 10.49 -3.38 -12.61
CA PRO A 73 11.78 -2.95 -13.16
C PRO A 73 12.04 -1.49 -12.82
N SER A 74 13.32 -1.08 -12.85
CA SER A 74 13.68 0.32 -12.79
C SER A 74 13.28 1.01 -14.11
N ASN A 75 12.43 2.04 -14.02
CA ASN A 75 11.96 2.85 -15.16
C ASN A 75 11.19 2.07 -16.26
N PRO A 76 10.06 1.41 -15.93
CA PRO A 76 9.25 0.74 -16.93
C PRO A 76 8.55 1.73 -17.87
N GLN A 77 8.34 1.30 -19.11
CA GLN A 77 7.44 1.97 -20.05
C GLN A 77 5.96 1.70 -19.74
N LYS A 78 5.66 0.60 -19.02
CA LYS A 78 4.30 0.21 -18.64
C LYS A 78 4.23 -0.23 -17.18
N TRP A 79 3.14 0.14 -16.52
CA TRP A 79 2.94 -0.10 -15.09
C TRP A 79 1.83 -1.12 -14.86
N SER A 80 2.09 -2.14 -14.04
CA SER A 80 1.00 -2.90 -13.42
C SER A 80 0.45 -2.11 -12.23
N VAL A 81 -0.74 -2.45 -11.75
CA VAL A 81 -1.30 -1.83 -10.53
C VAL A 81 -0.34 -1.95 -9.34
N PHE A 82 0.24 -3.14 -9.15
CA PHE A 82 1.20 -3.36 -8.08
C PHE A 82 2.42 -2.44 -8.23
N CYS A 83 3.05 -2.42 -9.40
CA CYS A 83 4.26 -1.62 -9.59
C CYS A 83 4.00 -0.10 -9.57
N ALA A 84 2.84 0.36 -10.06
CA ALA A 84 2.45 1.76 -9.94
C ALA A 84 2.34 2.20 -8.48
N LEU A 85 1.71 1.38 -7.63
CA LEU A 85 1.59 1.67 -6.19
C LEU A 85 2.96 1.68 -5.49
N MET A 86 3.84 0.75 -5.86
CA MET A 86 5.20 0.66 -5.30
C MET A 86 6.06 1.86 -5.68
N GLN A 87 6.00 2.27 -6.95
CA GLN A 87 6.69 3.47 -7.44
C GLN A 87 6.13 4.72 -6.77
N ALA A 88 4.81 4.88 -6.72
CA ALA A 88 4.18 6.03 -6.07
C ALA A 88 4.56 6.14 -4.58
N THR A 89 4.63 5.00 -3.90
CA THR A 89 5.08 4.91 -2.51
C THR A 89 6.53 5.38 -2.35
N GLN A 90 7.42 4.91 -3.23
CA GLN A 90 8.82 5.33 -3.24
C GLN A 90 8.97 6.84 -3.50
N GLU A 91 8.21 7.39 -4.44
CA GLU A 91 8.26 8.82 -4.81
C GLU A 91 7.71 9.75 -3.72
N VAL A 92 6.61 9.35 -3.05
CA VAL A 92 5.95 10.20 -2.04
C VAL A 92 6.61 10.09 -0.67
N SER A 93 6.97 8.87 -0.26
CA SER A 93 7.43 8.61 1.12
C SER A 93 8.91 8.23 1.24
N GLY A 94 9.65 8.20 0.12
CA GLY A 94 11.09 7.94 0.09
C GLY A 94 11.49 6.48 0.31
N GLY A 95 10.53 5.55 0.36
CA GLY A 95 10.80 4.13 0.55
C GLY A 95 9.62 3.25 0.17
N VAL A 96 9.89 2.00 -0.19
CA VAL A 96 8.87 0.97 -0.44
C VAL A 96 8.28 0.45 0.87
N HIS A 97 6.96 0.48 0.99
CA HIS A 97 6.24 0.07 2.20
C HIS A 97 5.03 -0.83 1.88
N TYR A 98 5.24 -2.15 1.89
CA TYR A 98 4.23 -3.12 1.46
C TYR A 98 2.89 -3.05 2.22
N ARG A 99 2.93 -2.73 3.52
CA ARG A 99 1.73 -2.59 4.38
C ARG A 99 1.35 -1.15 4.69
N GLN A 100 1.82 -0.16 3.92
CA GLN A 100 1.36 1.22 4.08
C GLN A 100 -0.16 1.32 3.90
N PRO A 101 -0.82 2.28 4.59
CA PRO A 101 -2.27 2.40 4.53
C PRO A 101 -2.85 2.52 3.12
N ALA A 102 -2.16 3.22 2.20
CA ALA A 102 -2.54 3.30 0.79
C ALA A 102 -2.71 1.91 0.14
N LEU A 103 -1.67 1.07 0.19
CA LEU A 103 -1.69 -0.24 -0.47
C LEU A 103 -2.70 -1.19 0.20
N GLN A 104 -2.90 -1.08 1.51
CA GLN A 104 -3.90 -1.87 2.22
C GLN A 104 -5.32 -1.47 1.82
N ALA A 105 -5.61 -0.17 1.72
CA ALA A 105 -6.92 0.31 1.27
C ALA A 105 -7.25 -0.22 -0.14
N VAL A 106 -6.28 -0.25 -1.06
CA VAL A 106 -6.50 -0.83 -2.39
C VAL A 106 -6.78 -2.33 -2.30
N ARG A 107 -6.03 -3.09 -1.48
CA ARG A 107 -6.27 -4.52 -1.28
C ARG A 107 -7.63 -4.80 -0.66
N GLU A 108 -8.10 -3.97 0.26
CA GLU A 108 -9.43 -4.06 0.84
C GLU A 108 -10.50 -3.92 -0.25
N VAL A 109 -10.41 -2.87 -1.07
CA VAL A 109 -11.33 -2.66 -2.19
C VAL A 109 -11.32 -3.85 -3.15
N VAL A 110 -10.15 -4.37 -3.51
CA VAL A 110 -10.04 -5.56 -4.39
C VAL A 110 -10.70 -6.79 -3.79
N ASN A 111 -10.68 -6.99 -2.48
CA ASN A 111 -11.40 -8.12 -1.87
C ASN A 111 -12.90 -8.04 -2.09
N GLU A 112 -13.43 -6.84 -2.14
CA GLU A 112 -14.87 -6.59 -2.25
C GLU A 112 -15.33 -6.62 -3.70
N VAL A 113 -14.57 -6.01 -4.62
CA VAL A 113 -14.97 -5.88 -6.04
C VAL A 113 -14.38 -6.97 -6.93
N GLY A 114 -13.39 -7.71 -6.43
CA GLY A 114 -12.61 -8.66 -7.23
C GLY A 114 -13.39 -9.91 -7.63
N GLY A 115 -14.30 -10.40 -6.78
CA GLY A 115 -15.10 -11.60 -7.06
C GLY A 115 -14.23 -12.79 -7.52
N THR A 116 -14.64 -13.44 -8.60
CA THR A 116 -13.92 -14.57 -9.22
C THR A 116 -12.60 -14.17 -9.90
N ARG A 117 -12.32 -12.87 -10.06
CA ARG A 117 -11.07 -12.36 -10.67
C ARG A 117 -9.88 -12.42 -9.72
N VAL A 118 -10.11 -12.75 -8.44
CA VAL A 118 -9.10 -12.75 -7.38
C VAL A 118 -8.94 -14.15 -6.82
N ASN A 119 -7.69 -14.58 -6.68
CA ASN A 119 -7.34 -15.84 -6.03
C ASN A 119 -6.24 -15.59 -4.99
N LYS A 120 -4.98 -15.88 -5.33
CA LYS A 120 -3.85 -15.91 -4.40
C LYS A 120 -3.17 -14.54 -4.25
N HIS A 121 -3.04 -13.78 -5.33
CA HIS A 121 -2.30 -12.53 -5.39
C HIS A 121 -3.20 -11.39 -5.83
N ARG A 122 -4.18 -11.06 -4.98
CA ARG A 122 -5.27 -10.08 -5.20
C ARG A 122 -5.00 -8.94 -6.19
N LEU A 123 -3.97 -8.13 -5.99
CA LEU A 123 -3.66 -7.00 -6.91
C LEU A 123 -3.20 -7.48 -8.30
N MET A 124 -2.36 -8.51 -8.34
CA MET A 124 -1.85 -9.13 -9.57
C MET A 124 -2.98 -9.85 -10.31
N ASP A 125 -3.76 -10.67 -9.59
CA ASP A 125 -4.87 -11.43 -10.17
C ASP A 125 -5.92 -10.48 -10.77
N TYR A 126 -6.32 -9.46 -10.01
CA TYR A 126 -7.28 -8.47 -10.47
C TYR A 126 -6.74 -7.66 -11.66
N ASN A 127 -5.47 -7.26 -11.63
CA ASN A 127 -4.80 -6.56 -12.74
C ASN A 127 -4.80 -7.42 -14.02
N ASN A 128 -4.43 -8.70 -13.90
CA ASN A 128 -4.19 -9.58 -15.04
C ASN A 128 -5.45 -10.20 -15.63
N HIS A 129 -6.55 -10.18 -14.88
CA HIS A 129 -7.79 -10.82 -15.31
C HIS A 129 -8.26 -10.29 -16.68
N PRO A 130 -8.65 -11.16 -17.64
CA PRO A 130 -9.06 -10.75 -18.98
C PRO A 130 -10.18 -9.71 -18.97
N ASP A 131 -11.13 -9.83 -18.05
CA ASP A 131 -12.28 -8.91 -17.94
C ASP A 131 -11.99 -7.61 -17.19
N THR A 132 -10.82 -7.45 -16.57
CA THR A 132 -10.49 -6.19 -15.89
C THR A 132 -10.17 -5.12 -16.92
N THR A 133 -10.77 -3.93 -16.77
CA THR A 133 -10.50 -2.77 -17.60
C THR A 133 -9.67 -1.73 -16.85
N LEU A 134 -9.03 -0.80 -17.58
CA LEU A 134 -8.33 0.32 -16.92
C LEU A 134 -9.31 1.19 -16.10
N ASN A 135 -10.55 1.30 -16.56
CA ASN A 135 -11.60 2.00 -15.82
C ASN A 135 -11.89 1.32 -14.47
N ASP A 136 -11.93 -0.02 -14.42
CA ASP A 136 -12.06 -0.77 -13.17
C ASP A 136 -10.91 -0.48 -12.22
N ILE A 137 -9.67 -0.44 -12.74
CA ILE A 137 -8.49 -0.08 -11.97
C ILE A 137 -8.61 1.34 -11.37
N HIS A 138 -9.01 2.32 -12.18
CA HIS A 138 -9.19 3.69 -11.72
C HIS A 138 -10.32 3.81 -10.70
N ASN A 139 -11.42 3.10 -10.90
CA ASN A 139 -12.53 3.05 -9.94
C ASN A 139 -12.09 2.46 -8.60
N MET A 140 -11.38 1.34 -8.63
CA MET A 140 -10.79 0.70 -7.45
C MET A 140 -9.87 1.66 -6.69
N LEU A 141 -8.96 2.37 -7.38
CA LEU A 141 -8.07 3.36 -6.76
C LEU A 141 -8.84 4.54 -6.16
N ARG A 142 -9.87 5.06 -6.86
CA ARG A 142 -10.70 6.16 -6.36
C ARG A 142 -11.48 5.78 -5.11
N VAL A 143 -12.05 4.58 -5.05
CA VAL A 143 -12.73 4.08 -3.85
C VAL A 143 -11.75 3.97 -2.68
N ALA A 144 -10.54 3.47 -2.92
CA ALA A 144 -9.50 3.43 -1.89
C ALA A 144 -9.12 4.84 -1.40
N GLN A 145 -8.96 5.81 -2.31
CA GLN A 145 -8.70 7.21 -1.97
C GLN A 145 -9.81 7.80 -1.09
N THR A 146 -11.08 7.60 -1.45
CA THR A 146 -12.23 8.08 -0.66
C THR A 146 -12.20 7.52 0.75
N ARG A 147 -11.97 6.21 0.92
CA ARG A 147 -11.88 5.56 2.24
C ARG A 147 -10.74 6.10 3.08
N LEU A 148 -9.59 6.37 2.47
CA LEU A 148 -8.47 6.99 3.16
C LEU A 148 -8.85 8.40 3.64
N ALA A 149 -9.49 9.19 2.77
CA ALA A 149 -9.95 10.54 3.13
C ALA A 149 -10.99 10.55 4.25
N GLU A 150 -11.89 9.57 4.29
CA GLU A 150 -12.85 9.40 5.39
C GLU A 150 -12.17 9.08 6.72
N ARG A 151 -11.11 8.26 6.71
CA ARG A 151 -10.32 7.90 7.91
C ARG A 151 -9.40 9.02 8.41
N LEU A 152 -9.19 10.07 7.62
CA LEU A 152 -8.43 11.26 8.01
C LEU A 152 -9.27 12.34 8.72
N ARG A 153 -10.60 12.22 8.64
CA ARG A 153 -11.54 13.12 9.32
C ARG A 153 -11.71 12.71 10.78
#